data_AF-A0A932PUA1-F1
#
_entry.id   AF-A0A932PUA1-F1
#
_cell.length_a   1.000
_cell.length_b   1.000
_cell.length_c   1.000
_cell.angle_alpha   90.00
_cell.angle_beta   90.00
_cell.angle_gamma   90.00
#
_symmetry.space_group_name_H-M   'P 1'
#
loop_
_entity.id
_entity.type
_entity.pdbx_description
1 polymer ?
#
loop_
_entity_poly.entity_id
_entity_poly.type
_entity_poly.pdbx_seq_one_letter_code
_entity_poly.pdbx_strand_id
1 'polypeptide(L)'
;MIDAAAYRLSVLLPYAPQERAGKQLGKSLDEYRFILHVARDALGHLVAGRLEQFDALVGENACQIRAIKIASMASRDLSPMQALIEKIDSVLLKIPTLSLSAHKTLTLQQLIEANDLDISCSVDVLFAVASYILYVMTDFVHPEKMQTLTIQSKKSNYKLLDVPAVTVTNTFKDFLAKKTKQFLSAASVQFVHETAAAVGGSQLQEILQSNVRDHNSWKCVPMFRACQALLSFAQKEKIPLVLRVKFIQNEADGYKYVEEDGLYFTSDGTQYVCSDQPPQSAACTIQGIAPIASKGEWRTKMLEHGPVPVVLAGAADHRQYPNPEYGIDRVDPEYEEYQAKAKAWGCALDNPSLFFIQHVYPTTCREIPKT
;
A
#
# COMPACT_ATOMS: atom_id res chain seq x y z
N MET A 1 -22.74 10.90 -7.90
CA MET A 1 -22.86 10.99 -6.44
C MET A 1 -23.58 9.74 -5.96
N ILE A 2 -22.81 8.68 -5.69
CA ILE A 2 -23.33 7.53 -4.94
C ILE A 2 -23.26 7.98 -3.48
N ASP A 3 -24.36 7.79 -2.75
CA ASP A 3 -24.42 8.04 -1.31
C ASP A 3 -23.34 7.16 -0.66
N ALA A 4 -22.19 7.77 -0.36
CA ALA A 4 -21.02 7.04 0.09
C ALA A 4 -21.35 6.56 1.50
N ALA A 5 -21.75 5.29 1.61
CA ALA A 5 -22.05 4.66 2.88
C ALA A 5 -20.96 5.04 3.89
N ALA A 6 -21.37 5.77 4.92
CA ALA A 6 -20.42 6.30 5.89
C ALA A 6 -19.96 5.12 6.76
N TYR A 7 -18.69 4.75 6.61
CA TYR A 7 -18.11 3.67 7.40
C TYR A 7 -17.79 4.16 8.81
N ARG A 8 -17.51 3.22 9.72
CA ARG A 8 -17.16 3.49 11.12
C ARG A 8 -15.79 2.87 11.44
N LEU A 9 -14.96 3.55 12.23
CA LEU A 9 -13.65 3.01 12.63
C LEU A 9 -13.77 1.71 13.43
N SER A 10 -14.86 1.52 14.18
CA SER A 10 -15.12 0.28 14.92
C SER A 10 -15.17 -0.96 14.03
N VAL A 11 -15.38 -0.81 12.71
CA VAL A 11 -15.34 -1.92 11.75
C VAL A 11 -13.96 -2.59 11.68
N LEU A 12 -12.89 -1.92 12.10
CA LEU A 12 -11.53 -2.50 12.13
C LEU A 12 -11.31 -3.43 13.33
N LEU A 13 -12.17 -3.41 14.35
CA LEU A 13 -12.06 -4.33 15.49
C LEU A 13 -12.12 -5.78 15.00
N PRO A 14 -11.24 -6.69 15.47
CA PRO A 14 -11.17 -8.06 14.97
C PRO A 14 -12.33 -8.98 15.41
N TYR A 15 -13.38 -8.42 16.00
CA TYR A 15 -14.57 -9.10 16.50
C TYR A 15 -15.79 -8.19 16.35
N ALA A 16 -16.98 -8.75 16.54
CA ALA A 16 -18.21 -7.99 16.53
C ALA A 16 -18.39 -7.22 17.86
N PRO A 17 -18.48 -5.87 17.87
CA PRO A 17 -18.55 -5.09 19.11
C PRO A 17 -19.75 -5.44 20.02
N GLN A 18 -20.85 -5.91 19.45
CA GLN A 18 -22.03 -6.37 20.18
C GLN A 18 -21.80 -7.63 21.02
N GLU A 19 -20.74 -8.41 20.75
CA GLU A 19 -20.42 -9.63 21.49
C GLU A 19 -19.57 -9.38 22.74
N ARG A 20 -19.09 -8.14 22.94
CA ARG A 20 -18.21 -7.78 24.05
C ARG A 20 -18.98 -7.03 25.13
N ALA A 21 -19.21 -7.67 26.28
CA ALA A 21 -19.94 -7.09 27.41
C ALA A 21 -19.32 -7.46 28.77
N GLY A 22 -19.85 -6.87 29.84
CA GLY A 22 -19.51 -7.22 31.22
C GLY A 22 -18.01 -7.09 31.51
N LYS A 23 -17.37 -8.17 31.98
CA LYS A 23 -15.95 -8.18 32.36
C LYS A 23 -15.00 -7.89 31.19
N GLN A 24 -15.43 -8.06 29.95
CA GLN A 24 -14.61 -7.81 28.77
C GLN A 24 -14.71 -6.36 28.27
N LEU A 25 -15.65 -5.57 28.78
CA LEU A 25 -15.95 -4.24 28.26
C LEU A 25 -14.76 -3.29 28.34
N GLY A 26 -14.09 -3.21 29.50
CA GLY A 26 -12.91 -2.33 29.67
C GLY A 26 -11.78 -2.68 28.71
N LYS A 27 -11.42 -3.97 28.61
CA LYS A 27 -10.41 -4.44 27.67
C LYS A 27 -10.79 -4.12 26.21
N SER A 28 -12.05 -4.31 25.85
CA SER A 28 -12.51 -4.06 24.46
C SER A 28 -12.56 -2.57 24.14
N LEU A 29 -12.82 -1.72 25.14
CA LEU A 29 -12.72 -0.27 25.01
C LEU A 29 -11.26 0.19 24.84
N ASP A 30 -10.30 -0.41 25.56
CA ASP A 30 -8.87 -0.16 25.35
C ASP A 30 -8.41 -0.60 23.96
N GLU A 31 -8.89 -1.74 23.47
CA GLU A 31 -8.65 -2.21 22.10
C GLU A 31 -9.24 -1.26 21.04
N TYR A 32 -10.42 -0.67 21.28
CA TYR A 32 -10.97 0.37 20.41
C TYR A 32 -10.16 1.68 20.49
N ARG A 33 -9.73 2.07 21.70
CA ARG A 33 -8.86 3.22 21.92
C ARG A 33 -7.52 3.07 21.19
N PHE A 34 -6.97 1.86 21.14
CA PHE A 34 -5.82 1.55 20.29
C PHE A 34 -6.10 1.89 18.82
N ILE A 35 -7.22 1.42 18.25
CA ILE A 35 -7.60 1.74 16.85
C ILE A 35 -7.71 3.24 16.62
N LEU A 36 -8.29 4.00 17.56
CA LEU A 36 -8.38 5.45 17.48
C LEU A 36 -7.00 6.13 17.44
N HIS A 37 -6.07 5.72 18.32
CA HIS A 37 -4.70 6.25 18.29
C HIS A 37 -4.01 5.96 16.96
N VAL A 38 -4.13 4.73 16.45
CA VAL A 38 -3.53 4.36 15.16
C VAL A 38 -4.17 5.12 14.00
N ALA A 39 -5.48 5.35 14.05
CA ALA A 39 -6.18 6.14 13.04
C ALA A 39 -5.73 7.61 13.05
N ARG A 40 -5.60 8.21 14.24
CA ARG A 40 -5.07 9.55 14.43
C ARG A 40 -3.68 9.69 13.81
N ASP A 41 -2.79 8.76 14.14
CA ASP A 41 -1.40 8.79 13.66
C ASP A 41 -1.36 8.62 12.14
N ALA A 42 -2.09 7.63 11.60
CA ALA A 42 -2.21 7.43 10.15
C ALA A 42 -2.63 8.72 9.44
N LEU A 43 -3.72 9.34 9.88
CA LEU A 43 -4.20 10.59 9.27
C LEU A 43 -3.17 11.72 9.43
N GLY A 44 -2.51 11.83 10.59
CA GLY A 44 -1.43 12.80 10.81
C GLY A 44 -0.24 12.59 9.88
N HIS A 45 0.15 11.34 9.60
CA HIS A 45 1.18 11.00 8.63
C HIS A 45 0.78 11.36 7.20
N LEU A 46 -0.48 11.13 6.82
CA LEU A 46 -1.01 11.51 5.52
C LEU A 46 -0.98 13.03 5.33
N VAL A 47 -1.50 13.79 6.30
CA VAL A 47 -1.50 15.27 6.30
C VAL A 47 -0.08 15.84 6.26
N ALA A 48 0.86 15.22 6.98
CA ALA A 48 2.26 15.65 6.99
C ALA A 48 3.06 15.24 5.74
N GLY A 49 2.47 14.47 4.81
CA GLY A 49 3.14 13.95 3.62
C GLY A 49 4.17 12.85 3.91
N ARG A 50 4.12 12.19 5.07
CA ARG A 50 5.01 11.07 5.44
C ARG A 50 4.46 9.76 4.91
N LEU A 51 4.40 9.63 3.58
CA LEU A 51 3.67 8.56 2.91
C LEU A 51 4.36 7.20 3.00
N GLU A 52 5.67 7.17 3.25
CA GLU A 52 6.43 5.95 3.50
C GLU A 52 5.90 5.15 4.71
N GLN A 53 5.13 5.79 5.59
CA GLN A 53 4.49 5.16 6.74
C GLN A 53 3.27 4.30 6.35
N PHE A 54 2.87 4.30 5.09
CA PHE A 54 1.80 3.41 4.57
C PHE A 54 2.38 2.22 3.78
N ASP A 55 3.70 2.09 3.76
CA ASP A 55 4.41 1.07 3.00
C ASP A 55 4.47 -0.28 3.74
N ALA A 56 3.32 -0.93 3.89
CA ALA A 56 3.28 -2.28 4.45
C ALA A 56 3.58 -3.34 3.37
N LEU A 57 4.29 -4.42 3.68
CA LEU A 57 4.37 -5.62 2.81
C LEU A 57 3.23 -6.59 3.15
N VAL A 58 2.06 -6.35 2.55
CA VAL A 58 0.80 -7.03 2.92
C VAL A 58 0.57 -8.35 2.15
N GLY A 59 1.43 -8.66 1.19
CA GLY A 59 1.22 -9.73 0.22
C GLY A 59 1.23 -9.18 -1.20
N GLU A 60 0.76 -10.01 -2.11
CA GLU A 60 1.15 -9.93 -3.52
C GLU A 60 0.24 -8.95 -4.30
N ASN A 61 0.82 -8.14 -5.20
CA ASN A 61 0.21 -7.00 -5.94
C ASN A 61 -0.27 -5.81 -5.10
N ALA A 62 -0.19 -5.93 -3.77
CA ALA A 62 -0.79 -4.95 -2.87
C ALA A 62 0.04 -3.67 -2.73
N CYS A 63 1.35 -3.72 -3.04
CA CYS A 63 2.25 -2.58 -2.89
C CYS A 63 2.03 -1.52 -3.99
N GLN A 64 1.88 -1.92 -5.26
CA GLN A 64 1.57 -0.99 -6.37
C GLN A 64 0.20 -0.31 -6.16
N ILE A 65 -0.80 -1.11 -5.78
CA ILE A 65 -2.16 -0.62 -5.52
C ILE A 65 -2.15 0.42 -4.39
N ARG A 66 -1.53 0.08 -3.24
CA ARG A 66 -1.41 1.02 -2.11
C ARG A 66 -0.65 2.27 -2.49
N ALA A 67 0.49 2.15 -3.17
CA ALA A 67 1.32 3.29 -3.55
C ALA A 67 0.52 4.32 -4.34
N ILE A 68 -0.21 3.87 -5.37
CA ILE A 68 -1.01 4.77 -6.21
C ILE A 68 -2.25 5.28 -5.47
N LYS A 69 -2.93 4.44 -4.68
CA LYS A 69 -4.09 4.87 -3.89
C LYS A 69 -3.72 5.94 -2.86
N ILE A 70 -2.66 5.72 -2.07
CA ILE A 70 -2.19 6.66 -1.05
C ILE A 70 -1.67 7.94 -1.70
N ALA A 71 -0.92 7.85 -2.79
CA ALA A 71 -0.46 9.04 -3.53
C ALA A 71 -1.65 9.85 -4.10
N SER A 72 -2.67 9.17 -4.65
CA SER A 72 -3.90 9.82 -5.12
C SER A 72 -4.63 10.54 -3.98
N MET A 73 -4.75 9.89 -2.81
CA MET A 73 -5.37 10.50 -1.63
C MET A 73 -4.59 11.74 -1.16
N ALA A 74 -3.27 11.65 -1.10
CA ALA A 74 -2.40 12.74 -0.64
C ALA A 74 -2.37 13.95 -1.60
N SER A 75 -2.80 13.79 -2.85
CA SER A 75 -2.93 14.86 -3.84
C SER A 75 -4.26 15.63 -3.76
N ARG A 76 -5.19 15.24 -2.88
CA ARG A 76 -6.51 15.89 -2.70
C ARG A 76 -6.48 16.88 -1.54
N ASP A 77 -7.56 17.63 -1.35
CA ASP A 77 -7.76 18.43 -0.13
C ASP A 77 -7.81 17.52 1.10
N LEU A 78 -6.87 17.73 2.02
CA LEU A 78 -6.71 16.95 3.26
C LEU A 78 -7.40 17.60 4.46
N SER A 79 -8.06 18.74 4.30
CA SER A 79 -8.82 19.42 5.37
C SER A 79 -9.84 18.48 6.07
N PRO A 80 -10.56 17.59 5.35
CA PRO A 80 -11.44 16.61 6.00
C PRO A 80 -10.70 15.63 6.92
N MET A 81 -9.44 15.28 6.60
CA MET A 81 -8.62 14.39 7.43
C MET A 81 -8.18 15.09 8.71
N GLN A 82 -7.87 16.40 8.63
CA GLN A 82 -7.55 17.22 9.79
C GLN A 82 -8.75 17.32 10.76
N ALA A 83 -9.95 17.56 10.23
CA ALA A 83 -11.18 17.57 11.04
C ALA A 83 -11.45 16.20 11.71
N LEU A 84 -11.15 15.10 11.02
CA LEU A 84 -11.24 13.76 11.61
C LEU A 84 -10.24 13.53 12.73
N ILE A 85 -9.00 14.02 12.61
CA ILE A 85 -7.99 13.97 13.69
C ILE A 85 -8.51 14.68 14.94
N GLU A 86 -9.06 15.90 14.79
CA GLU A 86 -9.62 16.66 15.90
C GLU A 86 -10.80 15.93 16.57
N LYS A 87 -11.66 15.30 15.77
CA LYS A 87 -12.75 14.47 16.29
C LYS A 87 -12.22 13.26 17.06
N ILE A 88 -11.20 12.57 16.53
CA ILE A 88 -10.56 11.45 17.22
C ILE A 88 -9.94 11.91 18.54
N ASP A 89 -9.25 13.04 18.57
CA ASP A 89 -8.65 13.61 19.78
C ASP A 89 -9.70 13.90 20.86
N SER A 90 -10.84 14.48 20.47
CA SER A 90 -11.98 14.70 21.37
C SER A 90 -12.51 13.39 21.97
N VAL A 91 -12.67 12.34 21.16
CA VAL A 91 -13.11 11.01 21.63
C VAL A 91 -12.08 10.37 22.55
N LEU A 92 -10.80 10.46 22.21
CA LEU A 92 -9.70 9.93 23.03
C LEU A 92 -9.64 10.58 24.41
N LEU A 93 -9.96 11.88 24.51
CA LEU A 93 -10.07 12.60 25.79
C LEU A 93 -11.31 12.19 26.60
N LYS A 94 -12.40 11.79 25.94
CA LYS A 94 -13.66 11.39 26.57
C LYS A 94 -13.60 9.98 27.15
N ILE A 95 -12.90 9.03 26.51
CA ILE A 95 -12.88 7.62 26.94
C ILE A 95 -12.43 7.43 28.41
N PRO A 96 -11.34 8.06 28.89
CA PRO A 96 -10.89 7.91 30.28
C PRO A 96 -11.89 8.43 31.33
N THR A 97 -12.82 9.31 30.96
CA THR A 97 -13.82 9.87 31.89
C THR A 97 -15.06 8.98 32.03
N LEU A 98 -15.17 7.89 31.25
CA LEU A 98 -16.32 7.00 31.29
C LEU A 98 -16.26 6.07 32.51
N SER A 99 -17.32 6.09 33.32
CA SER A 99 -17.46 5.17 34.45
C SER A 99 -17.98 3.80 33.99
N LEU A 100 -17.05 2.88 33.68
CA LEU A 100 -17.42 1.52 33.24
C LEU A 100 -18.25 0.75 34.26
N SER A 101 -18.16 1.09 35.55
CA SER A 101 -18.96 0.46 36.60
C SER A 101 -20.46 0.75 36.46
N ALA A 102 -20.82 1.89 35.86
CA ALA A 102 -22.19 2.28 35.56
C ALA A 102 -22.75 1.61 34.29
N HIS A 103 -21.89 0.95 33.49
CA HIS A 103 -22.23 0.42 32.17
C HIS A 103 -22.07 -1.11 32.06
N LYS A 104 -22.09 -1.84 33.18
CA LYS A 104 -21.83 -3.29 33.22
C LYS A 104 -22.78 -4.14 32.36
N THR A 105 -23.96 -3.62 32.04
CA THR A 105 -24.98 -4.29 31.21
C THR A 105 -24.86 -3.96 29.72
N LEU A 106 -24.05 -2.97 29.34
CA LEU A 106 -23.89 -2.57 27.95
C LEU A 106 -22.88 -3.46 27.22
N THR A 107 -23.13 -3.67 25.94
CA THR A 107 -22.11 -4.15 24.99
C THR A 107 -21.16 -3.01 24.61
N LEU A 108 -20.00 -3.33 24.03
CA LEU A 108 -19.09 -2.31 23.51
C LEU A 108 -19.79 -1.43 22.45
N GLN A 109 -20.58 -2.04 21.57
CA GLN A 109 -21.34 -1.30 20.57
C GLN A 109 -22.27 -0.26 21.22
N GLN A 110 -23.07 -0.69 22.19
CA GLN A 110 -24.01 0.19 22.89
C GLN A 110 -23.27 1.30 23.66
N LEU A 111 -22.11 1.00 24.26
CA LEU A 111 -21.30 2.00 24.94
C LEU A 111 -20.76 3.06 23.97
N ILE A 112 -20.25 2.62 22.82
CA ILE A 112 -19.74 3.47 21.73
C ILE A 112 -20.86 4.38 21.21
N GLU A 113 -22.04 3.81 20.93
CA GLU A 113 -23.20 4.55 20.40
C GLU A 113 -23.77 5.53 21.42
N ALA A 114 -23.99 5.09 22.68
CA ALA A 114 -24.56 5.94 23.74
C ALA A 114 -23.68 7.14 24.09
N ASN A 115 -22.38 7.09 23.78
CA ASN A 115 -21.43 8.15 24.08
C ASN A 115 -20.89 8.83 22.82
N ASP A 116 -21.45 8.55 21.63
CA ASP A 116 -20.97 9.08 20.33
C ASP A 116 -19.43 8.95 20.18
N LEU A 117 -18.89 7.78 20.53
CA LEU A 117 -17.45 7.52 20.44
C LEU A 117 -17.03 7.10 19.04
N ASP A 118 -17.97 6.68 18.18
CA ASP A 118 -17.60 6.14 16.87
C ASP A 118 -17.31 7.21 15.84
N ILE A 119 -16.20 7.04 15.13
CA ILE A 119 -15.76 7.96 14.10
C ILE A 119 -16.31 7.48 12.77
N SER A 120 -17.21 8.27 12.20
CA SER A 120 -17.68 8.10 10.84
C SER A 120 -16.62 8.59 9.85
N CYS A 121 -16.33 7.79 8.82
CA CYS A 121 -15.28 8.09 7.85
C CYS A 121 -15.55 7.44 6.48
N SER A 122 -14.77 7.84 5.47
CA SER A 122 -14.85 7.26 4.13
C SER A 122 -14.06 5.95 4.04
N VAL A 123 -14.30 5.18 2.97
CA VAL A 123 -13.50 3.98 2.67
C VAL A 123 -12.02 4.32 2.45
N ASP A 124 -11.71 5.50 1.91
CA ASP A 124 -10.34 5.99 1.72
C ASP A 124 -9.63 6.15 3.07
N VAL A 125 -10.31 6.73 4.07
CA VAL A 125 -9.79 6.82 5.44
C VAL A 125 -9.50 5.44 6.00
N LEU A 126 -10.45 4.50 5.91
CA LEU A 126 -10.23 3.13 6.37
C LEU A 126 -9.06 2.46 5.66
N PHE A 127 -8.90 2.68 4.36
CA PHE A 127 -7.79 2.16 3.56
C PHE A 127 -6.44 2.68 4.06
N ALA A 128 -6.32 3.99 4.33
CA ALA A 128 -5.09 4.57 4.88
C ALA A 128 -4.80 4.06 6.29
N VAL A 129 -5.78 4.04 7.18
CA VAL A 129 -5.63 3.53 8.56
C VAL A 129 -5.22 2.06 8.54
N ALA A 130 -5.88 1.24 7.71
CA ALA A 130 -5.55 -0.16 7.56
C ALA A 130 -4.12 -0.38 7.00
N SER A 131 -3.71 0.44 6.02
CA SER A 131 -2.35 0.37 5.47
C SER A 131 -1.30 0.71 6.53
N TYR A 132 -1.55 1.77 7.31
CA TYR A 132 -0.67 2.16 8.43
C TYR A 132 -0.62 1.09 9.53
N ILE A 133 -1.76 0.49 9.91
CA ILE A 133 -1.81 -0.63 10.86
C ILE A 133 -0.85 -1.75 10.44
N LEU A 134 -0.84 -2.12 9.16
CA LEU A 134 0.06 -3.20 8.72
C LEU A 134 1.52 -2.75 8.63
N TYR A 135 1.78 -1.48 8.35
CA TYR A 135 3.13 -0.91 8.33
C TYR A 135 3.75 -1.01 9.72
N VAL A 136 3.09 -0.45 10.75
CA VAL A 136 3.59 -0.45 12.13
C VAL A 136 3.65 -1.84 12.75
N MET A 137 2.86 -2.79 12.24
CA MET A 137 2.88 -4.19 12.68
C MET A 137 3.99 -5.02 12.01
N THR A 138 4.56 -4.53 10.90
CA THR A 138 5.58 -5.23 10.13
C THR A 138 6.94 -4.61 10.40
N ASP A 139 7.93 -5.43 10.72
CA ASP A 139 9.31 -4.98 10.90
C ASP A 139 10.12 -5.34 9.65
N PHE A 140 10.71 -4.34 9.03
CA PHE A 140 11.55 -4.52 7.85
C PHE A 140 12.97 -4.81 8.31
N VAL A 141 13.50 -5.95 7.88
CA VAL A 141 14.94 -6.18 7.94
C VAL A 141 15.49 -5.79 6.58
N HIS A 142 16.22 -4.68 6.54
CA HIS A 142 17.11 -4.36 5.43
C HIS A 142 18.47 -4.98 5.75
N PRO A 143 18.79 -6.18 5.24
CA PRO A 143 20.10 -6.76 5.51
C PRO A 143 21.18 -5.92 4.82
N GLU A 144 22.31 -5.68 5.50
CA GLU A 144 23.48 -5.02 4.91
C GLU A 144 24.05 -5.78 3.71
N LYS A 145 23.79 -7.09 3.62
CA LYS A 145 24.07 -7.96 2.47
C LYS A 145 22.78 -8.56 1.93
N MET A 146 22.50 -8.35 0.64
CA MET A 146 21.35 -8.96 -0.01
C MET A 146 21.70 -10.40 -0.41
N GLN A 147 21.16 -11.38 0.32
CA GLN A 147 21.25 -12.80 -0.06
C GLN A 147 20.37 -13.12 -1.28
N THR A 148 19.29 -12.36 -1.46
CA THR A 148 18.34 -12.51 -2.57
C THR A 148 18.05 -11.16 -3.22
N LEU A 149 17.75 -11.18 -4.52
CA LEU A 149 17.28 -10.02 -5.26
C LEU A 149 15.87 -9.58 -4.85
N THR A 150 15.12 -10.43 -4.15
CA THR A 150 13.78 -10.13 -3.64
C THR A 150 13.82 -9.64 -2.20
N ILE A 151 12.93 -8.70 -1.86
CA ILE A 151 12.76 -8.26 -0.46
C ILE A 151 12.08 -9.38 0.34
N GLN A 152 12.73 -9.79 1.43
CA GLN A 152 12.14 -10.72 2.37
C GLN A 152 11.57 -9.96 3.57
N SER A 153 10.24 -10.01 3.74
CA SER A 153 9.64 -9.64 5.02
C SER A 153 9.92 -10.75 6.03
N LYS A 154 10.59 -10.45 7.15
CA LYS A 154 10.54 -11.36 8.30
C LYS A 154 9.16 -11.23 8.93
N LYS A 155 8.60 -12.34 9.42
CA LYS A 155 7.51 -12.27 10.40
C LYS A 155 8.07 -11.54 11.61
N SER A 156 7.69 -10.30 11.77
CA SER A 156 8.13 -9.47 12.88
C SER A 156 7.43 -9.85 14.17
N ASN A 157 8.17 -9.75 15.27
CA ASN A 157 7.58 -9.39 16.55
C ASN A 157 6.93 -8.03 16.32
N TYR A 158 5.58 -7.94 16.36
CA TYR A 158 4.86 -6.68 16.20
C TYR A 158 5.56 -5.62 17.04
N LYS A 159 6.32 -4.73 16.41
CA LYS A 159 6.85 -3.55 17.08
C LYS A 159 5.60 -2.82 17.52
N LEU A 160 5.30 -2.95 18.80
CA LEU A 160 4.18 -2.29 19.42
C LEU A 160 4.35 -0.82 19.06
N LEU A 161 3.36 -0.23 18.41
CA LEU A 161 3.02 1.12 18.77
C LEU A 161 2.89 1.09 20.29
N ASP A 162 3.90 1.59 21.00
CA ASP A 162 3.76 1.97 22.40
C ASP A 162 2.81 3.17 22.38
N VAL A 163 1.51 2.87 22.26
CA VAL A 163 0.46 3.85 22.43
C VAL A 163 0.41 4.14 23.91
N PRO A 164 0.74 5.37 24.35
CA PRO A 164 0.80 5.68 25.77
C PRO A 164 -0.53 5.32 26.46
N ALA A 165 -0.42 4.54 27.53
CA ALA A 165 -1.55 4.11 28.37
C ALA A 165 -2.59 3.19 27.69
N VAL A 166 -2.26 2.49 26.59
CA VAL A 166 -3.08 1.40 26.03
C VAL A 166 -2.26 0.13 25.88
N THR A 167 -2.69 -0.95 26.54
CA THR A 167 -2.07 -2.28 26.41
C THR A 167 -3.02 -3.24 25.73
N VAL A 168 -2.65 -3.73 24.55
CA VAL A 168 -3.40 -4.75 23.80
C VAL A 168 -2.65 -6.08 23.76
N THR A 169 -3.38 -7.20 23.77
CA THR A 169 -2.76 -8.53 23.76
C THR A 169 -2.19 -8.88 22.40
N ASN A 170 -1.21 -9.79 22.34
CA ASN A 170 -0.69 -10.28 21.05
C ASN A 170 -1.78 -10.97 20.22
N THR A 171 -2.71 -11.70 20.86
CA THR A 171 -3.87 -12.29 20.19
C THR A 171 -4.75 -11.23 19.49
N PHE A 172 -4.98 -10.07 20.12
CA PHE A 172 -5.70 -8.98 19.48
C PHE A 172 -4.94 -8.48 18.25
N LYS A 173 -3.63 -8.28 18.36
CA LYS A 173 -2.78 -7.85 17.23
C LYS A 173 -2.81 -8.87 16.09
N ASP A 174 -2.68 -10.16 16.37
CA ASP A 174 -2.74 -11.21 15.35
C ASP A 174 -4.06 -11.16 14.57
N PHE A 175 -5.18 -11.06 15.29
CA PHE A 175 -6.48 -10.98 14.65
C PHE A 175 -6.72 -9.65 13.93
N LEU A 176 -6.24 -8.53 14.48
CA LEU A 176 -6.29 -7.22 13.83
C LEU A 176 -5.50 -7.27 12.53
N ALA A 177 -4.25 -7.75 12.53
CA ALA A 177 -3.44 -7.90 11.33
C ALA A 177 -4.18 -8.76 10.29
N LYS A 178 -4.72 -9.91 10.69
CA LYS A 178 -5.47 -10.78 9.77
C LYS A 178 -6.68 -10.06 9.16
N LYS A 179 -7.49 -9.39 9.98
CA LYS A 179 -8.68 -8.64 9.51
C LYS A 179 -8.29 -7.49 8.60
N THR A 180 -7.25 -6.74 8.95
CA THR A 180 -6.73 -5.62 8.16
C THR A 180 -6.21 -6.10 6.80
N LYS A 181 -5.52 -7.24 6.74
CA LYS A 181 -5.09 -7.86 5.46
C LYS A 181 -6.29 -8.22 4.58
N GLN A 182 -7.32 -8.84 5.15
CA GLN A 182 -8.54 -9.19 4.42
C GLN A 182 -9.24 -7.95 3.87
N PHE A 183 -9.45 -6.92 4.71
CA PHE A 183 -10.04 -5.66 4.29
C PHE A 183 -9.25 -4.98 3.17
N LEU A 184 -7.93 -4.83 3.34
CA LEU A 184 -7.09 -4.20 2.32
C LEU A 184 -7.06 -4.97 1.02
N SER A 185 -7.06 -6.31 1.06
CA SER A 185 -7.11 -7.11 -0.17
C SER A 185 -8.38 -6.82 -0.97
N ALA A 186 -9.54 -6.79 -0.30
CA ALA A 186 -10.82 -6.49 -0.93
C ALA A 186 -10.90 -5.05 -1.44
N ALA A 187 -10.51 -4.07 -0.61
CA ALA A 187 -10.50 -2.66 -0.99
C ALA A 187 -9.49 -2.35 -2.11
N SER A 188 -8.37 -3.07 -2.17
CA SER A 188 -7.39 -2.94 -3.26
C SER A 188 -7.95 -3.45 -4.59
N VAL A 189 -8.62 -4.60 -4.59
CA VAL A 189 -9.29 -5.13 -5.79
C VAL A 189 -10.41 -4.19 -6.25
N GLN A 190 -11.21 -3.68 -5.32
CA GLN A 190 -12.24 -2.70 -5.64
C GLN A 190 -11.64 -1.44 -6.27
N PHE A 191 -10.57 -0.90 -5.70
CA PHE A 191 -9.91 0.27 -6.27
C PHE A 191 -9.36 -0.02 -7.67
N VAL A 192 -8.79 -1.19 -7.94
CA VAL A 192 -8.36 -1.59 -9.30
C VAL A 192 -9.53 -1.62 -10.27
N HIS A 193 -10.71 -2.10 -9.86
CA HIS A 193 -11.92 -2.07 -10.71
C HIS A 193 -12.42 -0.65 -10.99
N GLU A 194 -12.48 0.20 -9.97
CA GLU A 194 -12.84 1.62 -10.11
C GLU A 194 -11.87 2.34 -11.05
N THR A 195 -10.58 2.05 -10.89
CA THR A 195 -9.50 2.55 -11.72
C THR A 195 -9.68 2.10 -13.17
N ALA A 196 -9.85 0.79 -13.39
CA ALA A 196 -10.07 0.24 -14.72
C ALA A 196 -11.31 0.83 -15.39
N ALA A 197 -12.41 1.05 -14.68
CA ALA A 197 -13.59 1.71 -15.25
C ALA A 197 -13.31 3.19 -15.62
N ALA A 198 -12.40 3.86 -14.92
CA ALA A 198 -12.07 5.27 -15.15
C ALA A 198 -11.07 5.51 -16.30
N VAL A 199 -10.22 4.53 -16.63
CA VAL A 199 -9.13 4.68 -17.63
C VAL A 199 -9.02 3.55 -18.64
N GLY A 200 -9.50 2.35 -18.31
CA GLY A 200 -9.49 1.18 -19.18
C GLY A 200 -10.79 1.09 -19.95
N GLY A 201 -10.72 0.90 -21.27
CA GLY A 201 -11.90 0.54 -22.05
C GLY A 201 -12.59 -0.71 -21.48
N SER A 202 -13.79 -1.01 -22.00
CA SER A 202 -14.64 -2.11 -21.51
C SER A 202 -13.90 -3.46 -21.35
N GLN A 203 -12.92 -3.73 -22.23
CA GLN A 203 -12.12 -4.95 -22.20
C GLN A 203 -11.24 -5.09 -20.95
N LEU A 204 -10.49 -4.04 -20.55
CA LEU A 204 -9.62 -4.12 -19.37
C LEU A 204 -10.44 -4.32 -18.09
N GLN A 205 -11.58 -3.62 -18.02
CA GLN A 205 -12.54 -3.79 -16.93
C GLN A 205 -13.09 -5.22 -16.87
N GLU A 206 -13.51 -5.78 -18.01
CA GLU A 206 -14.04 -7.15 -18.11
C GLU A 206 -13.00 -8.20 -17.66
N ILE A 207 -11.75 -8.06 -18.11
CA ILE A 207 -10.66 -8.97 -17.70
C ILE A 207 -10.45 -8.91 -16.19
N LEU A 208 -10.35 -7.71 -15.60
CA LEU A 208 -10.10 -7.56 -14.16
C LEU A 208 -11.29 -8.02 -13.30
N GLN A 209 -12.52 -7.87 -13.79
CA GLN A 209 -13.73 -8.31 -13.07
C GLN A 209 -13.90 -9.84 -13.10
N SER A 210 -13.71 -10.47 -14.26
CA SER A 210 -13.86 -11.92 -14.44
C SER A 210 -12.78 -12.75 -13.73
N ASN A 211 -11.64 -12.11 -13.41
CA ASN A 211 -10.45 -12.78 -12.88
C ASN A 211 -10.12 -12.45 -11.42
N VAL A 212 -11.07 -11.92 -10.66
CA VAL A 212 -10.93 -11.87 -9.19
C VAL A 212 -10.92 -13.29 -8.64
N ARG A 213 -9.94 -13.59 -7.77
CA ARG A 213 -9.85 -14.88 -7.05
C ARG A 213 -9.57 -14.66 -5.57
N ASP A 214 -9.82 -15.70 -4.79
CA ASP A 214 -9.36 -15.78 -3.40
C ASP A 214 -8.07 -16.61 -3.35
N HIS A 215 -6.98 -16.04 -2.82
CA HIS A 215 -5.74 -16.72 -2.51
C HIS A 215 -5.45 -16.56 -1.02
N ASN A 216 -5.32 -17.65 -0.27
CA ASN A 216 -5.14 -17.62 1.20
C ASN A 216 -6.21 -16.77 1.94
N SER A 217 -7.46 -16.81 1.46
CA SER A 217 -8.59 -16.00 1.96
C SER A 217 -8.45 -14.49 1.71
N TRP A 218 -7.60 -14.07 0.77
CA TRP A 218 -7.44 -12.68 0.33
C TRP A 218 -7.84 -12.53 -1.12
N LYS A 219 -8.52 -11.42 -1.45
CA LYS A 219 -8.89 -11.11 -2.83
C LYS A 219 -7.64 -10.71 -3.62
N CYS A 220 -7.47 -11.29 -4.80
CA CYS A 220 -6.40 -10.95 -5.73
C CYS A 220 -6.95 -10.73 -7.15
N VAL A 221 -6.18 -9.99 -7.95
CA VAL A 221 -6.44 -9.67 -9.36
C VAL A 221 -5.13 -9.79 -10.16
N PRO A 222 -5.20 -10.15 -11.46
CA PRO A 222 -4.02 -10.33 -12.31
C PRO A 222 -3.07 -9.13 -12.25
N MET A 223 -1.80 -9.37 -11.94
CA MET A 223 -0.85 -8.31 -11.61
C MET A 223 -0.57 -7.41 -12.81
N PHE A 224 -0.30 -8.01 -13.97
CA PHE A 224 -0.01 -7.27 -15.19
C PHE A 224 -1.14 -6.30 -15.55
N ARG A 225 -2.37 -6.81 -15.63
CA ARG A 225 -3.56 -6.00 -15.94
C ARG A 225 -3.90 -4.98 -14.85
N ALA A 226 -3.69 -5.33 -13.58
CA ALA A 226 -3.85 -4.38 -12.48
C ALA A 226 -2.83 -3.23 -12.59
N CYS A 227 -1.55 -3.53 -12.85
CA CYS A 227 -0.50 -2.53 -13.06
C CYS A 227 -0.84 -1.62 -14.24
N GLN A 228 -1.36 -2.17 -15.34
CA GLN A 228 -1.79 -1.38 -16.50
C GLN A 228 -2.91 -0.39 -16.15
N ALA A 229 -3.95 -0.84 -15.43
CA ALA A 229 -5.02 0.04 -14.98
C ALA A 229 -4.48 1.15 -14.05
N LEU A 230 -3.65 0.76 -13.07
CA LEU A 230 -3.07 1.65 -12.08
C LEU A 230 -2.15 2.72 -12.70
N LEU A 231 -1.27 2.34 -13.64
CA LEU A 231 -0.36 3.28 -14.30
C LEU A 231 -1.12 4.28 -15.17
N SER A 232 -2.12 3.82 -15.93
CA SER A 232 -3.00 4.68 -16.73
C SER A 232 -3.78 5.68 -15.86
N PHE A 233 -4.21 5.25 -14.68
CA PHE A 233 -4.85 6.14 -13.71
C PHE A 233 -3.89 7.11 -13.07
N ALA A 234 -2.72 6.65 -12.63
CA ALA A 234 -1.67 7.53 -12.12
C ALA A 234 -1.33 8.61 -13.16
N GLN A 235 -1.25 8.24 -14.43
CA GLN A 235 -1.02 9.16 -15.54
C GLN A 235 -2.13 10.19 -15.66
N LYS A 236 -3.40 9.76 -15.72
CA LYS A 236 -4.58 10.63 -15.80
C LYS A 236 -4.69 11.58 -14.61
N GLU A 237 -4.44 11.08 -13.40
CA GLU A 237 -4.47 11.84 -12.14
C GLU A 237 -3.18 12.63 -11.87
N LYS A 238 -2.24 12.63 -12.82
CA LYS A 238 -0.96 13.34 -12.75
C LYS A 238 -0.11 12.98 -11.52
N ILE A 239 -0.22 11.73 -11.05
CA ILE A 239 0.61 11.19 -9.98
C ILE A 239 2.01 10.93 -10.55
N PRO A 240 3.07 11.57 -10.05
CA PRO A 240 4.43 11.34 -10.52
C PRO A 240 4.90 9.91 -10.27
N LEU A 241 5.74 9.40 -11.16
CA LEU A 241 6.47 8.14 -10.98
C LEU A 241 7.94 8.43 -10.67
N VAL A 242 8.50 7.66 -9.76
CA VAL A 242 9.92 7.76 -9.37
C VAL A 242 10.53 6.38 -9.55
N LEU A 243 11.44 6.24 -10.49
CA LEU A 243 12.17 4.99 -10.71
C LEU A 243 13.49 5.08 -9.99
N ARG A 244 13.62 4.37 -8.86
CA ARG A 244 14.83 4.33 -8.04
C ARG A 244 15.54 3.00 -8.26
N VAL A 245 16.80 3.03 -8.67
CA VAL A 245 17.62 1.84 -8.87
C VAL A 245 18.66 1.73 -7.77
N LYS A 246 18.83 0.52 -7.23
CA LYS A 246 20.03 0.16 -6.44
C LYS A 246 20.97 -0.61 -7.35
N PHE A 247 22.16 -0.07 -7.56
CA PHE A 247 23.20 -0.76 -8.30
C PHE A 247 23.87 -1.78 -7.40
N ILE A 248 23.97 -3.00 -7.91
CA ILE A 248 24.52 -4.14 -7.19
C ILE A 248 25.72 -4.73 -7.91
N GLN A 249 26.63 -5.30 -7.13
CA GLN A 249 27.74 -6.11 -7.63
C GLN A 249 27.56 -7.55 -7.15
N ASN A 250 27.77 -8.50 -8.06
CA ASN A 250 27.76 -9.93 -7.72
C ASN A 250 29.01 -10.27 -6.91
N GLU A 251 28.81 -10.86 -5.74
CA GLU A 251 29.85 -11.44 -4.89
C GLU A 251 29.60 -12.95 -4.72
N ALA A 252 30.58 -13.68 -4.17
CA ALA A 252 30.47 -15.13 -3.96
C ALA A 252 29.27 -15.53 -3.08
N ASP A 253 28.91 -14.69 -2.10
CA ASP A 253 27.87 -14.97 -1.11
C ASP A 253 26.58 -14.16 -1.33
N GLY A 254 26.39 -13.55 -2.51
CA GLY A 254 25.19 -12.79 -2.85
C GLY A 254 25.48 -11.48 -3.56
N TYR A 255 24.76 -10.43 -3.19
CA TYR A 255 24.83 -9.13 -3.85
C TYR A 255 25.25 -8.04 -2.88
N LYS A 256 26.26 -7.27 -3.27
CA LYS A 256 26.69 -6.08 -2.56
C LYS A 256 26.06 -4.83 -3.17
N TYR A 257 25.44 -4.03 -2.30
CA TYR A 257 25.00 -2.70 -2.64
C TYR A 257 26.20 -1.80 -2.94
N VAL A 258 26.18 -1.10 -4.08
CA VAL A 258 27.25 -0.17 -4.47
C VAL A 258 26.76 1.27 -4.29
N GLU A 259 25.71 1.64 -5.01
CA GLU A 259 25.18 3.00 -5.04
C GLU A 259 23.74 3.02 -5.54
N GLU A 260 23.12 4.20 -5.52
CA GLU A 260 21.75 4.42 -6.00
C GLU A 260 21.67 5.54 -7.02
N ASP A 261 20.62 5.48 -7.83
CA ASP A 261 20.23 6.56 -8.71
C ASP A 261 18.70 6.60 -8.90
N GLY A 262 18.19 7.70 -9.44
CA GLY A 262 16.77 7.94 -9.62
C GLY A 262 16.42 8.73 -10.88
N LEU A 263 15.32 8.35 -11.51
CA LEU A 263 14.63 9.12 -12.55
C LEU A 263 13.25 9.55 -12.06
N TYR A 264 12.90 10.79 -12.35
CA TYR A 264 11.62 11.38 -11.97
C TYR A 264 10.76 11.58 -13.21
N PHE A 265 9.50 11.20 -13.14
CA PHE A 265 8.57 11.35 -14.25
C PHE A 265 7.32 12.07 -13.77
N THR A 266 6.95 13.13 -14.48
CA THR A 266 5.71 13.88 -14.25
C THR A 266 4.75 13.62 -15.41
N SER A 267 3.45 13.63 -15.14
CA SER A 267 2.44 13.40 -16.18
C SER A 267 1.66 14.68 -16.49
N ASP A 268 1.43 14.92 -17.77
CA ASP A 268 0.52 15.97 -18.25
C ASP A 268 -0.95 15.50 -18.31
N GLY A 269 -1.21 14.24 -18.00
CA GLY A 269 -2.50 13.56 -18.14
C GLY A 269 -2.57 12.61 -19.35
N THR A 270 -1.64 12.75 -20.29
CA THR A 270 -1.59 11.99 -21.56
C THR A 270 -0.31 11.20 -21.73
N GLN A 271 0.79 11.60 -21.09
CA GLN A 271 2.06 10.88 -21.10
C GLN A 271 2.92 11.27 -19.89
N TYR A 272 3.91 10.43 -19.58
CA TYR A 272 4.96 10.75 -18.62
C TYR A 272 6.17 11.37 -19.32
N VAL A 273 6.68 12.46 -18.76
CA VAL A 273 7.89 13.16 -19.21
C VAL A 273 8.91 13.15 -18.08
N CYS A 274 10.17 12.85 -18.42
CA CYS A 274 11.27 12.89 -17.46
C CYS A 274 11.49 14.32 -16.95
N SER A 275 11.70 14.46 -15.65
CA SER A 275 12.01 15.70 -14.95
C SER A 275 13.39 15.62 -14.33
N ASP A 276 14.16 16.70 -14.40
CA ASP A 276 15.44 16.82 -13.72
C ASP A 276 15.28 17.07 -12.20
N GLN A 277 14.07 17.46 -11.77
CA GLN A 277 13.76 17.77 -10.39
C GLN A 277 12.84 16.71 -9.76
N PRO A 278 13.05 16.37 -8.48
CA PRO A 278 12.15 15.48 -7.75
C PRO A 278 10.75 16.11 -7.65
N PRO A 279 9.69 15.29 -7.71
CA PRO A 279 8.32 15.79 -7.57
C PRO A 279 8.11 16.36 -6.16
N GLN A 280 7.52 17.56 -6.09
CA GLN A 280 7.16 18.18 -4.81
C GLN A 280 5.82 17.67 -4.25
N SER A 281 5.11 16.86 -5.03
CA SER A 281 3.84 16.23 -4.66
C SER A 281 4.04 14.76 -4.27
N ALA A 282 2.96 14.14 -3.80
CA ALA A 282 2.90 12.71 -3.57
C ALA A 282 3.17 11.93 -4.85
N ALA A 283 4.08 10.95 -4.79
CA ALA A 283 4.53 10.17 -5.93
C ALA A 283 4.46 8.66 -5.65
N CYS A 284 4.39 7.87 -6.72
CA CYS A 284 4.57 6.43 -6.68
C CYS A 284 6.03 6.10 -6.98
N THR A 285 6.76 5.59 -5.98
CA THR A 285 8.14 5.16 -6.16
C THR A 285 8.20 3.68 -6.46
N ILE A 286 8.84 3.34 -7.57
CA ILE A 286 9.14 1.98 -7.96
C ILE A 286 10.64 1.80 -7.74
N GLN A 287 10.98 0.96 -6.77
CA GLN A 287 12.36 0.58 -6.48
C GLN A 287 12.70 -0.69 -7.24
N GLY A 288 13.77 -0.63 -8.00
CA GLY A 288 14.37 -1.77 -8.66
C GLY A 288 15.85 -1.91 -8.35
N ILE A 289 16.44 -2.95 -8.94
CA ILE A 289 17.87 -3.23 -8.89
C ILE A 289 18.40 -3.48 -10.28
N ALA A 290 19.67 -3.17 -10.47
CA ALA A 290 20.41 -3.50 -11.67
C ALA A 290 21.86 -3.82 -11.30
N PRO A 291 22.51 -4.80 -11.96
CA PRO A 291 23.96 -4.92 -11.95
C PRO A 291 24.61 -3.57 -12.28
N ILE A 292 25.82 -3.35 -11.78
CA ILE A 292 26.54 -2.11 -12.04
C ILE A 292 26.71 -1.89 -13.56
N ALA A 293 26.01 -0.88 -14.06
CA ALA A 293 26.22 -0.26 -15.36
C ALA A 293 26.69 1.18 -15.12
N SER A 294 27.22 1.86 -16.13
CA SER A 294 27.42 3.31 -15.96
C SER A 294 26.05 3.96 -15.76
N LYS A 295 25.91 4.87 -14.76
CA LYS A 295 24.66 5.60 -14.50
C LYS A 295 24.07 6.23 -15.77
N GLY A 296 24.95 6.80 -16.61
CA GLY A 296 24.56 7.40 -17.89
C GLY A 296 23.93 6.40 -18.87
N GLU A 297 24.50 5.20 -19.00
CA GLU A 297 23.94 4.14 -19.84
C GLU A 297 22.59 3.66 -19.30
N TRP A 298 22.48 3.42 -17.99
CA TRP A 298 21.22 3.03 -17.34
C TRP A 298 20.13 4.09 -17.60
N ARG A 299 20.42 5.36 -17.35
CA ARG A 299 19.48 6.47 -17.63
C ARG A 299 19.06 6.49 -19.09
N THR A 300 20.02 6.34 -20.01
CA THR A 300 19.75 6.37 -21.46
C THR A 300 18.77 5.26 -21.86
N LYS A 301 19.02 4.02 -21.44
CA LYS A 301 18.14 2.87 -21.71
C LYS A 301 16.76 3.01 -21.06
N MET A 302 16.71 3.48 -19.82
CA MET A 302 15.43 3.72 -19.13
C MET A 302 14.59 4.78 -19.85
N LEU A 303 15.22 5.84 -20.37
CA LEU A 303 14.54 6.89 -21.13
C LEU A 303 14.13 6.41 -22.54
N GLU A 304 14.93 5.57 -23.17
CA GLU A 304 14.62 4.97 -24.47
C GLU A 304 13.35 4.10 -24.42
N HIS A 305 13.21 3.27 -23.39
CA HIS A 305 12.03 2.41 -23.23
C HIS A 305 10.84 3.13 -22.58
N GLY A 306 11.09 4.15 -21.77
CA GLY A 306 10.08 4.89 -21.03
C GLY A 306 9.62 4.18 -19.75
N PRO A 307 9.04 4.94 -18.79
CA PRO A 307 8.73 4.41 -17.46
C PRO A 307 7.61 3.37 -17.48
N VAL A 308 6.54 3.61 -18.25
CA VAL A 308 5.38 2.72 -18.28
C VAL A 308 5.72 1.36 -18.90
N PRO A 309 6.36 1.28 -20.08
CA PRO A 309 6.71 -0.02 -20.66
C PRO A 309 7.68 -0.84 -19.80
N VAL A 310 8.66 -0.19 -19.17
CA VAL A 310 9.60 -0.86 -18.26
C VAL A 310 8.87 -1.47 -17.06
N VAL A 311 7.94 -0.70 -16.46
CA VAL A 311 7.18 -1.18 -15.29
C VAL A 311 6.24 -2.32 -15.67
N LEU A 312 5.58 -2.23 -16.82
CA LEU A 312 4.71 -3.30 -17.33
C LEU A 312 5.49 -4.56 -17.69
N ALA A 313 6.69 -4.43 -18.25
CA ALA A 313 7.58 -5.57 -18.51
C ALA A 313 7.96 -6.26 -17.18
N GLY A 314 8.41 -5.50 -16.19
CA GLY A 314 8.69 -6.05 -14.85
C GLY A 314 7.46 -6.69 -14.19
N ALA A 315 6.28 -6.09 -14.37
CA ALA A 315 5.02 -6.65 -13.88
C ALA A 315 4.56 -7.91 -14.63
N ALA A 316 4.97 -8.12 -15.88
CA ALA A 316 4.66 -9.34 -16.62
C ALA A 316 5.55 -10.52 -16.20
N ASP A 317 6.83 -10.27 -15.87
CA ASP A 317 7.76 -11.32 -15.44
C ASP A 317 7.69 -11.65 -13.94
N HIS A 318 7.27 -10.69 -13.12
CA HIS A 318 7.07 -10.94 -11.70
C HIS A 318 5.91 -11.93 -11.48
N ARG A 319 5.90 -12.61 -10.32
CA ARG A 319 4.89 -13.64 -10.01
C ARG A 319 3.47 -13.07 -10.18
N GLN A 320 2.67 -13.75 -11.02
CA GLN A 320 1.26 -13.39 -11.25
C GLN A 320 0.37 -13.95 -10.15
N TYR A 321 -0.65 -13.18 -9.78
CA TYR A 321 -1.66 -13.59 -8.81
C TYR A 321 -3.04 -13.36 -9.39
N PRO A 322 -3.91 -14.38 -9.35
CA PRO A 322 -3.64 -15.77 -8.95
C PRO A 322 -2.58 -16.43 -9.87
N ASN A 323 -1.88 -17.48 -9.40
CA ASN A 323 -0.78 -18.12 -10.15
C ASN A 323 -1.16 -18.46 -11.62
N PRO A 324 -0.22 -18.46 -12.59
CA PRO A 324 -0.51 -18.75 -14.00
C PRO A 324 -1.16 -20.12 -14.28
N GLU A 325 -1.09 -21.06 -13.32
CA GLU A 325 -1.81 -22.35 -13.36
C GLU A 325 -3.33 -22.18 -13.46
N TYR A 326 -3.86 -21.01 -13.09
CA TYR A 326 -5.27 -20.66 -13.24
C TYR A 326 -5.62 -20.12 -14.64
N GLY A 327 -4.65 -20.07 -15.57
CA GLY A 327 -4.89 -19.85 -17.00
C GLY A 327 -5.27 -18.42 -17.41
N ILE A 328 -5.15 -17.44 -16.51
CA ILE A 328 -5.72 -16.11 -16.69
C ILE A 328 -4.95 -15.25 -17.71
N ASP A 329 -3.62 -15.35 -17.71
CA ASP A 329 -2.75 -14.52 -18.57
C ASP A 329 -2.12 -15.31 -19.74
N ARG A 330 -2.33 -16.63 -19.82
CA ARG A 330 -1.67 -17.51 -20.82
C ARG A 330 -2.23 -17.41 -22.25
N VAL A 331 -3.27 -16.60 -22.47
CA VAL A 331 -3.91 -16.42 -23.80
C VAL A 331 -3.96 -14.93 -24.16
N ASP A 332 -3.11 -14.12 -23.55
CA ASP A 332 -3.10 -12.68 -23.69
C ASP A 332 -1.84 -12.24 -24.45
N PRO A 333 -1.94 -11.91 -25.76
CA PRO A 333 -0.79 -11.58 -26.59
C PRO A 333 0.00 -10.36 -26.07
N GLU A 334 -0.68 -9.40 -25.44
CA GLU A 334 -0.03 -8.22 -24.88
C GLU A 334 0.81 -8.60 -23.65
N TYR A 335 0.28 -9.47 -22.78
CA TYR A 335 1.05 -10.00 -21.65
C TYR A 335 2.29 -10.77 -22.13
N GLU A 336 2.14 -11.64 -23.13
CA GLU A 336 3.26 -12.41 -23.69
C GLU A 336 4.33 -11.50 -24.31
N GLU A 337 3.91 -10.43 -25.01
CA GLU A 337 4.81 -9.42 -25.54
C GLU A 337 5.60 -8.73 -24.42
N TYR A 338 4.94 -8.33 -23.33
CA TYR A 338 5.63 -7.71 -22.20
C TYR A 338 6.53 -8.68 -21.43
N GLN A 339 6.17 -9.96 -21.36
CA GLN A 339 7.03 -10.98 -20.79
C GLN A 339 8.30 -11.18 -21.63
N ALA A 340 8.18 -11.16 -22.96
CA ALA A 340 9.32 -11.18 -23.86
C ALA A 340 10.19 -9.93 -23.72
N LYS A 341 9.58 -8.74 -23.61
CA LYS A 341 10.28 -7.49 -23.33
C LYS A 341 11.03 -7.54 -21.99
N ALA A 342 10.45 -8.10 -20.94
CA ALA A 342 11.11 -8.19 -19.64
C ALA A 342 12.46 -8.92 -19.73
N LYS A 343 12.47 -10.05 -20.43
CA LYS A 343 13.69 -10.84 -20.67
C LYS A 343 14.66 -10.13 -21.60
N ALA A 344 14.17 -9.50 -22.66
CA ALA A 344 15.00 -8.83 -23.65
C ALA A 344 15.65 -7.54 -23.11
N TRP A 345 14.91 -6.76 -22.32
CA TRP A 345 15.34 -5.45 -21.83
C TRP A 345 16.11 -5.52 -20.53
N GLY A 346 15.99 -6.60 -19.76
CA GLY A 346 16.66 -6.73 -18.46
C GLY A 346 15.79 -6.34 -17.26
N CYS A 347 14.48 -6.58 -17.35
CA CYS A 347 13.52 -6.32 -16.26
C CYS A 347 13.08 -7.61 -15.53
N ALA A 348 13.71 -8.74 -15.83
CA ALA A 348 13.33 -10.06 -15.35
C ALA A 348 14.23 -10.53 -14.20
N LEU A 349 13.80 -11.53 -13.41
CA LEU A 349 14.63 -12.06 -12.31
C LEU A 349 15.90 -12.76 -12.82
N ASP A 350 15.79 -13.48 -13.94
CA ASP A 350 16.90 -14.17 -14.60
C ASP A 350 17.79 -13.23 -15.43
N ASN A 351 17.27 -12.05 -15.78
CA ASN A 351 18.02 -10.97 -16.42
C ASN A 351 17.65 -9.61 -15.79
N PRO A 352 18.29 -9.21 -14.68
CA PRO A 352 18.02 -7.92 -14.03
C PRO A 352 18.87 -6.78 -14.60
N SER A 353 19.37 -6.87 -15.83
CA SER A 353 20.41 -5.96 -16.38
C SER A 353 19.99 -4.49 -16.57
N LEU A 354 18.69 -4.19 -16.57
CA LEU A 354 18.17 -2.82 -16.67
C LEU A 354 17.47 -2.39 -15.38
N PHE A 355 16.42 -3.12 -14.98
CA PHE A 355 15.59 -2.73 -13.84
C PHE A 355 14.68 -3.86 -13.36
N PHE A 356 15.18 -4.71 -12.46
CA PHE A 356 14.32 -5.70 -11.79
C PHE A 356 13.58 -5.06 -10.63
N ILE A 357 12.24 -5.00 -10.70
CA ILE A 357 11.40 -4.36 -9.68
C ILE A 357 11.42 -5.18 -8.39
N GLN A 358 11.87 -4.55 -7.31
CA GLN A 358 11.83 -5.13 -5.98
C GLN A 358 10.59 -4.75 -5.20
N HIS A 359 10.17 -3.48 -5.33
CA HIS A 359 9.15 -2.90 -4.45
C HIS A 359 8.53 -1.64 -5.02
N VAL A 360 7.30 -1.34 -4.61
CA VAL A 360 6.59 -0.12 -5.02
C VAL A 360 5.91 0.49 -3.79
N TYR A 361 6.17 1.77 -3.52
CA TYR A 361 5.69 2.45 -2.32
C TYR A 361 5.34 3.92 -2.58
N PRO A 362 4.42 4.51 -1.80
CA PRO A 362 4.11 5.93 -1.89
C PRO A 362 5.18 6.75 -1.16
N THR A 363 5.51 7.95 -1.68
CA THR A 363 6.44 8.87 -1.02
C THR A 363 6.07 10.33 -1.32
N THR A 364 6.54 11.26 -0.51
CA THR A 364 6.76 12.64 -0.98
C THR A 364 8.27 12.76 -1.23
N CYS A 365 8.67 13.04 -2.47
CA CYS A 365 10.10 13.12 -2.78
C CYS A 365 10.71 14.38 -2.18
N ARG A 366 11.08 14.32 -0.91
CA ARG A 366 12.08 15.20 -0.32
C ARG A 366 13.42 14.60 -0.73
N GLU A 367 14.21 15.37 -1.49
CA GLU A 367 15.50 15.05 -2.11
C GLU A 367 16.05 13.64 -1.83
N ILE A 368 16.25 12.82 -2.89
CA ILE A 368 17.11 11.64 -2.76
C ILE A 368 18.46 12.15 -2.21
N PRO A 369 18.95 11.63 -1.07
CA PRO A 369 20.23 12.08 -0.54
C PRO A 369 21.28 11.96 -1.65
N LYS A 370 21.86 13.08 -2.06
CA LYS A 370 23.04 13.06 -2.91
C LYS A 370 24.16 12.44 -2.07
N THR A 371 24.38 11.14 -2.22
CA THR A 371 25.57 10.45 -1.69
C THR A 371 26.79 10.86 -2.47
#